data_AF-A0A7X2ZXW3-F1
#
_entry.id   AF-A0A7X2ZXW3-F1
#
_cell.length_a   1.000
_cell.length_b   1.000
_cell.length_c   1.000
_cell.angle_alpha   90.00
_cell.angle_beta   90.00
_cell.angle_gamma   90.00
#
_symmetry.space_group_name_H-M   'P 1'
#
loop_
_entity.id
_entity.type
_entity.pdbx_description
1 polymer ?
#
loop_
_entity_poly.entity_id
_entity_poly.type
_entity_poly.pdbx_seq_one_letter_code
_entity_poly.pdbx_strand_id
1 'polypeptide(L)'
;MCSHQMIAQDSFHNFGNMKMHENAQIGFYQDLINDGSFDDNKGLAGFYNEDVAFISGAFRPVFEDLEIVVDNDLILEVGIGVTNNSNFISGDLVTPRFLVDTNIEYINNSFYTGDANFTKVDGYAAVKNKKDFVFPIGHFDKLRPLKLTSDQINENAKSAYFYEDPNSPSTFHTSFYTENRTDILIAISNQEFWDLDTKTPSKVTLGWDTESNLTSFLDAIENLRVVGWHTERNIWEDLGNTGLDGDFDEGEITSDVFTPDDYTVITFGGSLSMQSVDLGNYLLTPNGDGNADFFVLKAVSISPNNKLTIFNRWGRAVYEATNYNNTFEGTANVNGVYNTAKKLPAGVYFYTIDLKDIGLNHQGFIYINQE
;
A
#
# COMPACT_ATOMS: atom_id res chain seq x y z
N MET A 1 56.77 -10.85 -31.35
CA MET A 1 55.40 -10.72 -31.89
C MET A 1 54.57 -10.03 -30.84
N CYS A 2 54.25 -8.74 -31.02
CA CYS A 2 53.26 -8.07 -30.18
C CYS A 2 51.88 -8.55 -30.62
N SER A 3 51.25 -9.43 -29.83
CA SER A 3 49.84 -9.75 -30.00
C SER A 3 49.05 -8.51 -29.61
N HIS A 4 48.55 -7.76 -30.59
CA HIS A 4 47.47 -6.81 -30.35
C HIS A 4 46.23 -7.65 -30.02
N GLN A 5 45.88 -7.74 -28.74
CA GLN A 5 44.53 -8.07 -28.35
C GLN A 5 43.65 -6.94 -28.90
N MET A 6 42.90 -7.24 -29.95
CA MET A 6 41.77 -6.39 -30.33
C MET A 6 40.72 -6.60 -29.24
N ILE A 7 40.54 -5.62 -28.37
CA ILE A 7 39.37 -5.54 -27.50
C ILE A 7 38.22 -5.16 -28.44
N ALA A 8 37.24 -6.06 -28.57
CA ALA A 8 36.00 -5.74 -29.28
C ALA A 8 35.31 -4.58 -28.55
N GLN A 9 34.49 -3.81 -29.27
CA GLN A 9 33.70 -2.75 -28.63
C GLN A 9 32.87 -3.39 -27.50
N ASP A 10 32.96 -2.84 -26.28
CA ASP A 10 32.30 -3.36 -25.08
C ASP A 10 30.88 -2.79 -24.90
N SER A 11 30.53 -1.75 -25.67
CA SER A 11 29.23 -1.08 -25.60
C SER A 11 28.89 -0.35 -26.90
N PHE A 12 27.60 -0.23 -27.22
CA PHE A 12 27.14 0.69 -28.25
C PHE A 12 27.04 2.10 -27.67
N HIS A 13 27.89 3.02 -28.14
CA HIS A 13 27.93 4.39 -27.66
C HIS A 13 27.44 5.37 -28.74
N ASN A 14 26.27 5.98 -28.51
CA ASN A 14 25.74 7.05 -29.34
C ASN A 14 26.17 8.42 -28.81
N PHE A 15 26.85 9.23 -29.64
CA PHE A 15 27.18 10.64 -29.36
C PHE A 15 26.38 11.62 -30.24
N GLY A 16 25.61 11.13 -31.20
CA GLY A 16 25.00 11.92 -32.27
C GLY A 16 23.48 11.80 -32.30
N ASN A 17 22.89 12.24 -33.41
CA ASN A 17 21.46 12.05 -33.65
C ASN A 17 21.25 10.68 -34.28
N MET A 18 20.58 9.81 -33.55
CA MET A 18 20.19 8.48 -33.97
C MET A 18 18.68 8.41 -34.14
N LYS A 19 18.23 7.80 -35.23
CA LYS A 19 16.81 7.57 -35.47
C LYS A 19 16.60 6.21 -36.12
N MET A 20 15.73 5.42 -35.51
CA MET A 20 15.18 4.23 -36.14
C MET A 20 13.95 4.61 -36.97
N HIS A 21 13.88 4.14 -38.21
CA HIS A 21 12.75 4.36 -39.12
C HIS A 21 11.79 3.17 -39.11
N GLU A 22 10.64 3.32 -39.76
CA GLU A 22 9.59 2.28 -39.82
C GLU A 22 10.18 0.91 -40.19
N ASN A 23 9.79 -0.12 -39.42
CA ASN A 23 10.27 -1.51 -39.56
C ASN A 23 11.76 -1.73 -39.27
N ALA A 24 12.48 -0.74 -38.73
CA ALA A 24 13.82 -0.97 -38.23
C ALA A 24 13.80 -2.02 -37.10
N GLN A 25 14.82 -2.86 -37.07
CA GLN A 25 15.06 -3.81 -35.98
C GLN A 25 16.51 -3.67 -35.56
N ILE A 26 16.75 -3.36 -34.29
CA ILE A 26 18.08 -3.30 -33.69
C ILE A 26 18.13 -4.25 -32.49
N GLY A 27 19.25 -4.97 -32.37
CA GLY A 27 19.54 -5.80 -31.20
C GLY A 27 20.81 -5.34 -30.54
N PHE A 28 20.71 -4.93 -29.29
CA PHE A 28 21.83 -4.63 -28.41
C PHE A 28 22.20 -5.91 -27.66
N TYR A 29 23.41 -6.41 -27.89
CA TYR A 29 23.97 -7.59 -27.20
C TYR A 29 24.95 -7.22 -26.08
N GLN A 30 25.07 -5.92 -25.81
CA GLN A 30 25.97 -5.28 -24.87
C GLN A 30 25.30 -3.99 -24.37
N ASP A 31 26.00 -3.23 -23.52
CA ASP A 31 25.51 -1.96 -22.98
C ASP A 31 25.18 -0.92 -24.05
N LEU A 32 24.14 -0.13 -23.79
CA LEU A 32 23.78 1.06 -24.54
C LEU A 32 24.19 2.31 -23.74
N ILE A 33 25.12 3.10 -24.28
CA ILE A 33 25.47 4.42 -23.74
C ILE A 33 24.92 5.48 -24.69
N ASN A 34 23.95 6.27 -24.25
CA ASN A 34 23.30 7.30 -25.06
C ASN A 34 23.63 8.73 -24.58
N ASP A 35 24.61 9.35 -25.25
CA ASP A 35 25.01 10.75 -25.08
C ASP A 35 24.55 11.64 -26.26
N GLY A 36 23.59 11.17 -27.05
CA GLY A 36 23.00 11.89 -28.18
C GLY A 36 21.48 11.83 -28.22
N SER A 37 20.87 12.50 -29.21
CA SER A 37 19.43 12.36 -29.46
C SER A 37 19.16 10.96 -29.99
N PHE A 38 18.26 10.25 -29.31
CA PHE A 38 17.81 8.91 -29.68
C PHE A 38 16.33 8.76 -29.31
N ASP A 39 15.53 9.67 -29.86
CA ASP A 39 14.11 9.84 -29.61
C ASP A 39 13.29 9.66 -30.90
N ASP A 40 11.96 9.51 -30.76
CA ASP A 40 11.03 9.27 -31.87
C ASP A 40 11.48 8.10 -32.78
N ASN A 41 12.01 7.05 -32.15
CA ASN A 41 12.39 5.82 -32.83
C ASN A 41 11.14 5.05 -33.27
N LYS A 42 11.30 4.28 -34.35
CA LYS A 42 10.31 3.38 -34.92
C LYS A 42 10.82 1.96 -35.01
N GLY A 43 9.90 0.99 -35.04
CA GLY A 43 10.22 -0.43 -35.05
C GLY A 43 10.71 -0.95 -33.71
N LEU A 44 11.52 -2.02 -33.75
CA LEU A 44 11.89 -2.83 -32.59
C LEU A 44 13.33 -2.58 -32.15
N ALA A 45 13.51 -2.27 -30.87
CA ALA A 45 14.79 -2.32 -30.18
C ALA A 45 14.77 -3.46 -29.16
N GLY A 46 15.68 -4.41 -29.30
CA GLY A 46 15.81 -5.53 -28.36
C GLY A 46 17.13 -5.50 -27.61
N PHE A 47 17.11 -5.90 -26.35
CA PHE A 47 18.28 -6.16 -25.53
C PHE A 47 18.41 -7.66 -25.32
N TYR A 48 19.54 -8.24 -25.71
CA TYR A 48 19.78 -9.69 -25.76
C TYR A 48 21.13 -10.02 -25.10
N ASN A 49 21.12 -10.42 -23.83
CA ASN A 49 22.34 -10.73 -23.09
C ASN A 49 22.10 -11.89 -22.10
N GLU A 50 23.05 -12.82 -22.02
CA GLU A 50 23.02 -13.92 -21.03
C GLU A 50 23.56 -13.48 -19.65
N ASP A 51 24.11 -12.28 -19.58
CA ASP A 51 24.58 -11.61 -18.37
C ASP A 51 23.91 -10.24 -18.23
N VAL A 52 24.31 -9.46 -17.22
CA VAL A 52 23.79 -8.11 -16.97
C VAL A 52 24.08 -7.18 -18.16
N ALA A 53 23.16 -6.27 -18.45
CA ALA A 53 23.35 -5.20 -19.43
C ALA A 53 22.91 -3.85 -18.86
N PHE A 54 23.50 -2.76 -19.34
CA PHE A 54 23.20 -1.41 -18.87
C PHE A 54 22.66 -0.51 -19.98
N ILE A 55 21.71 0.36 -19.63
CA ILE A 55 21.38 1.56 -20.41
C ILE A 55 21.80 2.79 -19.60
N SER A 56 22.76 3.54 -20.12
CA SER A 56 23.34 4.70 -19.48
C SER A 56 23.52 5.87 -20.45
N GLY A 57 24.16 6.95 -19.99
CA GLY A 57 24.43 8.16 -20.78
C GLY A 57 23.60 9.37 -20.35
N ALA A 58 23.81 10.48 -21.03
CA ALA A 58 23.24 11.78 -20.67
C ALA A 58 21.78 11.99 -21.07
N PHE A 59 21.25 11.22 -22.04
CA PHE A 59 19.92 11.46 -22.60
C PHE A 59 19.04 10.20 -22.59
N ARG A 60 17.77 10.39 -22.24
CA ARG A 60 16.71 9.36 -22.25
C ARG A 60 16.41 8.91 -23.70
N PRO A 61 16.67 7.65 -24.08
CA PRO A 61 16.19 7.12 -25.35
C PRO A 61 14.68 6.83 -25.28
N VAL A 62 14.01 6.90 -26.43
CA VAL A 62 12.57 6.58 -26.54
C VAL A 62 12.37 5.55 -27.65
N PHE A 63 11.82 4.39 -27.31
CA PHE A 63 11.58 3.26 -28.21
C PHE A 63 10.09 3.17 -28.61
N GLU A 64 9.82 2.64 -29.80
CA GLU A 64 8.46 2.27 -30.20
C GLU A 64 8.12 0.91 -29.61
N ASP A 65 8.80 -0.13 -30.06
CA ASP A 65 8.77 -1.46 -29.47
C ASP A 65 10.10 -1.76 -28.77
N LEU A 66 10.03 -2.25 -27.54
CA LEU A 66 11.14 -2.67 -26.70
C LEU A 66 11.01 -4.17 -26.39
N GLU A 67 12.08 -4.94 -26.56
CA GLU A 67 12.15 -6.34 -26.14
C GLU A 67 13.32 -6.56 -25.18
N ILE A 68 13.08 -7.27 -24.08
CA ILE A 68 14.06 -7.47 -23.00
C ILE A 68 14.27 -8.97 -22.82
N VAL A 69 15.46 -9.42 -23.23
CA VAL A 69 15.97 -10.79 -23.07
C VAL A 69 17.34 -10.71 -22.40
N VAL A 70 17.36 -10.37 -21.12
CA VAL A 70 18.61 -10.15 -20.36
C VAL A 70 18.61 -11.02 -19.10
N ASP A 71 19.29 -12.17 -19.13
CA ASP A 71 19.12 -13.21 -18.11
C ASP A 71 19.51 -12.78 -16.68
N ASN A 72 20.46 -11.86 -16.53
CA ASN A 72 20.85 -11.25 -15.24
C ASN A 72 20.49 -9.75 -15.18
N ASP A 73 19.32 -9.41 -15.70
CA ASP A 73 18.67 -8.10 -15.62
C ASP A 73 19.26 -6.98 -16.49
N LEU A 74 18.36 -6.13 -16.99
CA LEU A 74 18.69 -4.90 -17.71
C LEU A 74 18.63 -3.72 -16.73
N ILE A 75 19.76 -3.08 -16.45
CA ILE A 75 19.88 -2.02 -15.46
C ILE A 75 19.81 -0.64 -16.14
N LEU A 76 18.90 0.21 -15.66
CA LEU A 76 18.78 1.60 -16.11
C LEU A 76 19.57 2.55 -15.20
N GLU A 77 20.57 3.21 -15.77
CA GLU A 77 21.22 4.39 -15.17
C GLU A 77 20.64 5.71 -15.70
N VAL A 78 19.97 5.65 -16.86
CA VAL A 78 19.14 6.72 -17.42
C VAL A 78 17.75 6.17 -17.75
N GLY A 79 16.70 6.97 -17.52
CA GLY A 79 15.34 6.53 -17.84
C GLY A 79 15.15 6.32 -19.35
N ILE A 80 14.12 5.54 -19.72
CA ILE A 80 13.75 5.24 -21.11
C ILE A 80 12.26 5.51 -21.34
N GLY A 81 11.86 5.77 -22.58
CA GLY A 81 10.45 5.89 -22.96
C GLY A 81 10.00 4.76 -23.89
N VAL A 82 8.74 4.36 -23.79
CA VAL A 82 8.10 3.38 -24.68
C VAL A 82 6.79 3.94 -25.22
N THR A 83 6.63 3.90 -26.53
CA THR A 83 5.47 4.48 -27.23
C THR A 83 4.50 3.46 -27.83
N ASN A 84 4.86 2.17 -27.88
CA ASN A 84 3.97 1.08 -28.27
C ASN A 84 4.02 -0.12 -27.30
N ASN A 85 4.99 -1.03 -27.40
CA ASN A 85 5.06 -2.22 -26.55
C ASN A 85 6.41 -2.34 -25.83
N SER A 86 6.42 -2.77 -24.57
CA SER A 86 7.58 -3.41 -23.95
C SER A 86 7.29 -4.89 -23.69
N ASN A 87 8.17 -5.76 -24.15
CA ASN A 87 8.03 -7.20 -24.01
C ASN A 87 9.12 -7.73 -23.07
N PHE A 88 8.72 -8.18 -21.88
CA PHE A 88 9.62 -8.84 -20.94
C PHE A 88 9.67 -10.34 -21.27
N ILE A 89 10.85 -10.87 -21.57
CA ILE A 89 11.05 -12.29 -21.91
C ILE A 89 11.96 -12.99 -20.92
N SER A 90 13.07 -12.33 -20.52
CA SER A 90 14.02 -12.85 -19.54
C SER A 90 14.66 -11.70 -18.75
N GLY A 91 14.75 -11.89 -17.43
CA GLY A 91 15.23 -10.93 -16.43
C GLY A 91 14.34 -9.72 -16.20
N ASP A 92 14.65 -9.01 -15.13
CA ASP A 92 13.97 -7.79 -14.75
C ASP A 92 14.56 -6.57 -15.50
N LEU A 93 13.74 -5.53 -15.64
CA LEU A 93 14.20 -4.18 -15.91
C LEU A 93 14.41 -3.47 -14.57
N VAL A 94 15.66 -3.30 -14.17
CA VAL A 94 16.00 -2.72 -12.86
C VAL A 94 16.12 -1.21 -12.98
N THR A 95 15.43 -0.51 -12.09
CA THR A 95 15.46 0.95 -11.98
C THR A 95 15.76 1.38 -10.55
N PRO A 96 16.56 2.44 -10.34
CA PRO A 96 16.94 2.88 -9.00
C PRO A 96 15.73 3.45 -8.23
N ARG A 97 15.40 2.84 -7.08
CA ARG A 97 14.35 3.35 -6.18
C ARG A 97 14.66 4.72 -5.58
N PHE A 98 15.94 5.08 -5.48
CA PHE A 98 16.38 6.39 -4.95
C PHE A 98 16.42 7.49 -6.01
N LEU A 99 16.19 7.17 -7.30
CA LEU A 99 16.13 8.14 -8.40
C LEU A 99 14.85 7.91 -9.23
N VAL A 100 13.75 8.48 -8.74
CA VAL A 100 12.38 8.30 -9.28
C VAL A 100 12.27 8.67 -10.77
N ASP A 101 13.12 9.54 -11.30
CA ASP A 101 13.16 9.95 -12.71
C ASP A 101 13.93 8.99 -13.64
N THR A 102 14.68 8.03 -13.09
CA THR A 102 15.31 6.94 -13.84
C THR A 102 14.36 5.74 -13.84
N ASN A 103 13.46 5.74 -14.81
CA ASN A 103 12.34 4.80 -14.93
C ASN A 103 12.11 4.42 -16.40
N ILE A 104 11.30 3.38 -16.62
CA ILE A 104 10.62 3.17 -17.90
C ILE A 104 9.31 3.97 -17.92
N GLU A 105 9.15 4.86 -18.91
CA GLU A 105 7.95 5.68 -19.09
C GLU A 105 7.07 5.15 -20.22
N TYR A 106 5.84 4.75 -19.89
CA TYR A 106 4.82 4.31 -20.84
C TYR A 106 4.01 5.51 -21.35
N ILE A 107 4.26 5.91 -22.59
CA ILE A 107 3.71 7.13 -23.20
C ILE A 107 2.44 6.83 -24.01
N ASN A 108 1.39 7.62 -23.81
CA ASN A 108 0.12 7.58 -24.54
C ASN A 108 -0.59 6.21 -24.47
N ASN A 109 -0.66 5.47 -25.59
CA ASN A 109 -1.37 4.18 -25.67
C ASN A 109 -0.45 2.97 -25.47
N SER A 110 0.82 3.18 -25.07
CA SER A 110 1.75 2.07 -24.92
C SER A 110 1.32 1.05 -23.86
N PHE A 111 1.75 -0.18 -24.00
CA PHE A 111 1.44 -1.29 -23.12
C PHE A 111 2.69 -2.13 -22.92
N TYR A 112 2.56 -3.18 -22.11
CA TYR A 112 3.60 -4.17 -21.92
C TYR A 112 3.01 -5.57 -21.97
N THR A 113 3.90 -6.55 -22.11
CA THR A 113 3.58 -7.99 -22.12
C THR A 113 4.71 -8.78 -21.47
N GLY A 114 4.38 -9.97 -20.96
CA GLY A 114 5.38 -10.91 -20.44
C GLY A 114 5.81 -10.66 -19.00
N ASP A 115 5.03 -9.87 -18.25
CA ASP A 115 5.33 -9.64 -16.84
C ASP A 115 5.12 -10.90 -15.99
N ALA A 116 6.12 -11.22 -15.16
CA ALA A 116 6.06 -12.30 -14.19
C ALA A 116 7.01 -12.00 -13.02
N ASN A 117 7.06 -12.89 -12.03
CA ASN A 117 7.89 -12.77 -10.84
C ASN A 117 9.39 -12.54 -11.12
N PHE A 118 9.91 -12.94 -12.28
CA PHE A 118 11.31 -12.76 -12.70
C PHE A 118 11.46 -11.98 -14.01
N THR A 119 10.38 -11.34 -14.47
CA THR A 119 10.36 -10.55 -15.70
C THR A 119 9.47 -9.33 -15.48
N LYS A 120 9.93 -8.33 -14.75
CA LYS A 120 9.14 -7.13 -14.42
C LYS A 120 10.03 -5.90 -14.29
N VAL A 121 9.45 -4.78 -13.88
CA VAL A 121 10.23 -3.62 -13.43
C VAL A 121 10.56 -3.78 -11.95
N ASP A 122 11.82 -4.02 -11.63
CA ASP A 122 12.30 -3.97 -10.25
C ASP A 122 12.74 -2.53 -9.92
N GLY A 123 11.79 -1.71 -9.47
CA GLY A 123 11.95 -0.29 -9.16
C GLY A 123 10.78 0.57 -9.65
N TYR A 124 11.08 1.76 -10.18
CA TYR A 124 10.08 2.70 -10.71
C TYR A 124 9.71 2.46 -12.17
N ALA A 125 8.42 2.35 -12.41
CA ALA A 125 7.79 2.55 -13.71
C ALA A 125 6.97 3.84 -13.72
N ALA A 126 6.81 4.44 -14.89
CA ALA A 126 6.11 5.70 -15.08
C ALA A 126 5.12 5.62 -16.24
N VAL A 127 4.11 6.49 -16.23
CA VAL A 127 3.17 6.68 -17.33
C VAL A 127 3.07 8.14 -17.69
N LYS A 128 2.81 8.42 -18.98
CA LYS A 128 2.59 9.76 -19.49
C LYS A 128 1.39 9.80 -20.41
N ASN A 129 0.50 10.78 -20.17
CA ASN A 129 -0.75 10.95 -20.91
C ASN A 129 -1.65 9.70 -20.90
N LYS A 130 -1.74 9.04 -19.74
CA LYS A 130 -2.57 7.84 -19.53
C LYS A 130 -3.58 8.09 -18.43
N LYS A 131 -4.83 7.71 -18.68
CA LYS A 131 -5.87 7.74 -17.64
C LYS A 131 -5.71 6.56 -16.68
N ASP A 132 -5.68 5.36 -17.23
CA ASP A 132 -5.61 4.12 -16.44
C ASP A 132 -4.36 3.32 -16.85
N PHE A 133 -3.77 2.61 -15.90
CA PHE A 133 -2.61 1.76 -16.15
C PHE A 133 -2.42 0.71 -15.05
N VAL A 134 -1.76 -0.39 -15.38
CA VAL A 134 -1.28 -1.36 -14.39
C VAL A 134 0.24 -1.27 -14.41
N PHE A 135 0.89 -0.92 -13.32
CA PHE A 135 2.35 -0.85 -13.28
C PHE A 135 2.93 -2.26 -13.17
N PRO A 136 3.80 -2.72 -14.09
CA PRO A 136 4.44 -4.05 -14.02
C PRO A 136 5.61 -4.03 -13.04
N ILE A 137 5.36 -3.64 -11.79
CA ILE A 137 6.38 -3.41 -10.79
C ILE A 137 6.48 -4.55 -9.79
N GLY A 138 7.65 -4.73 -9.21
CA GLY A 138 7.93 -5.75 -8.22
C GLY A 138 9.24 -5.51 -7.49
N HIS A 139 9.62 -6.46 -6.64
CA HIS A 139 10.90 -6.45 -5.92
C HIS A 139 11.32 -7.89 -5.64
N PHE A 140 12.59 -8.22 -5.87
CA PHE A 140 13.08 -9.59 -5.78
C PHE A 140 12.29 -10.52 -6.72
N ASP A 141 11.83 -11.67 -6.24
CA ASP A 141 11.07 -12.67 -6.99
C ASP A 141 9.54 -12.43 -6.94
N LYS A 142 9.10 -11.18 -6.73
CA LYS A 142 7.68 -10.85 -6.55
C LYS A 142 7.19 -9.81 -7.54
N LEU A 143 6.24 -10.19 -8.39
CA LEU A 143 5.42 -9.25 -9.13
C LEU A 143 4.29 -8.74 -8.23
N ARG A 144 4.21 -7.42 -8.06
CA ARG A 144 3.24 -6.74 -7.19
C ARG A 144 2.67 -5.52 -7.90
N PRO A 145 1.83 -5.75 -8.92
CA PRO A 145 1.34 -4.67 -9.75
C PRO A 145 0.46 -3.72 -8.95
N LEU A 146 0.57 -2.43 -9.26
CA LEU A 146 -0.40 -1.43 -8.83
C LEU A 146 -1.26 -1.07 -10.01
N LYS A 147 -2.58 -1.28 -9.90
CA LYS A 147 -3.53 -0.82 -10.92
C LYS A 147 -4.04 0.56 -10.55
N LEU A 148 -3.76 1.54 -11.40
CA LEU A 148 -4.21 2.92 -11.31
C LEU A 148 -5.46 3.12 -12.17
N THR A 149 -6.51 3.68 -11.59
CA THR A 149 -7.71 4.13 -12.33
C THR A 149 -8.01 5.56 -11.93
N SER A 150 -7.76 6.50 -12.83
CA SER A 150 -7.82 7.94 -12.51
C SER A 150 -9.09 8.60 -13.03
N ASP A 151 -9.48 9.73 -12.44
CA ASP A 151 -10.64 10.48 -12.93
C ASP A 151 -10.37 11.15 -14.28
N GLN A 152 -9.12 11.61 -14.47
CA GLN A 152 -8.63 12.29 -15.67
C GLN A 152 -7.32 11.66 -16.18
N ILE A 153 -6.85 12.11 -17.34
CA ILE A 153 -5.55 11.71 -17.88
C ILE A 153 -4.45 12.21 -16.93
N ASN A 154 -3.58 11.30 -16.50
CA ASN A 154 -2.34 11.65 -15.82
C ASN A 154 -1.34 12.19 -16.84
N GLU A 155 -0.90 13.45 -16.67
CA GLU A 155 0.24 13.98 -17.42
C GLU A 155 1.51 13.19 -17.11
N ASN A 156 1.68 12.80 -15.84
CA ASN A 156 2.70 11.90 -15.35
C ASN A 156 2.14 11.15 -14.13
N ALA A 157 2.42 9.85 -14.02
CA ALA A 157 2.29 9.11 -12.76
C ALA A 157 3.41 8.08 -12.64
N LYS A 158 3.94 7.85 -11.45
CA LYS A 158 5.06 6.94 -11.22
C LYS A 158 4.79 6.05 -10.03
N SER A 159 5.21 4.79 -10.09
CA SER A 159 5.02 3.87 -8.99
C SER A 159 6.17 2.88 -8.88
N ALA A 160 6.46 2.49 -7.64
CA ALA A 160 7.39 1.43 -7.28
C ALA A 160 6.82 0.61 -6.13
N TYR A 161 7.23 -0.65 -6.07
CA TYR A 161 6.89 -1.58 -5.00
C TYR A 161 8.10 -1.88 -4.12
N PHE A 162 7.82 -2.04 -2.82
CA PHE A 162 8.81 -2.27 -1.78
C PHE A 162 8.36 -3.43 -0.89
N TYR A 163 9.06 -4.56 -0.99
CA TYR A 163 8.93 -5.67 -0.04
C TYR A 163 9.83 -5.44 1.19
N GLU A 164 9.44 -4.48 2.04
CA GLU A 164 10.14 -4.15 3.28
C GLU A 164 9.21 -3.51 4.31
N ASP A 165 9.67 -3.41 5.57
CA ASP A 165 8.90 -2.83 6.66
C ASP A 165 8.79 -1.29 6.53
N PRO A 166 7.58 -0.70 6.42
CA PRO A 166 7.39 0.74 6.35
C PRO A 166 7.89 1.51 7.60
N ASN A 167 8.12 0.83 8.74
CA ASN A 167 8.76 1.44 9.91
C ASN A 167 10.27 1.67 9.71
N SER A 168 10.91 0.97 8.79
CA SER A 168 12.35 1.03 8.53
C SER A 168 12.66 0.94 7.03
N PRO A 169 12.14 1.86 6.21
CA PRO A 169 12.30 1.81 4.77
C PRO A 169 13.76 2.07 4.37
N SER A 170 14.27 1.34 3.38
CA SER A 170 15.66 1.42 2.93
C SER A 170 15.96 2.63 2.04
N THR A 171 14.93 3.11 1.34
CA THR A 171 15.07 4.17 0.32
C THR A 171 14.65 5.55 0.83
N PHE A 172 13.76 5.62 1.81
CA PHE A 172 13.15 6.86 2.27
C PHE A 172 13.94 7.47 3.43
N HIS A 173 13.92 8.80 3.53
CA HIS A 173 14.58 9.52 4.64
C HIS A 173 13.74 9.56 5.94
N THR A 174 12.53 9.00 5.90
CA THR A 174 11.55 9.01 6.98
C THR A 174 10.98 7.63 7.18
N SER A 175 10.69 7.27 8.44
CA SER A 175 9.91 6.08 8.79
C SER A 175 8.42 6.37 8.79
N PHE A 176 7.61 5.40 8.35
CA PHE A 176 6.15 5.45 8.32
C PHE A 176 5.57 4.64 9.48
N TYR A 177 5.75 5.14 10.70
CA TYR A 177 5.45 4.37 11.92
C TYR A 177 4.02 3.84 11.94
N THR A 178 3.84 2.52 11.90
CA THR A 178 2.53 1.84 11.83
C THR A 178 1.65 2.10 13.05
N GLU A 179 2.24 2.57 14.15
CA GLU A 179 1.54 2.99 15.36
C GLU A 179 0.87 4.37 15.24
N ASN A 180 1.32 5.22 14.32
CA ASN A 180 0.73 6.53 14.06
C ASN A 180 -0.40 6.38 13.04
N ARG A 181 -1.58 6.02 13.51
CA ARG A 181 -2.76 5.77 12.66
C ARG A 181 -4.02 6.42 13.25
N THR A 182 -4.98 6.70 12.38
CA THR A 182 -6.32 7.17 12.79
C THR A 182 -7.07 6.09 13.61
N ASP A 183 -7.96 6.51 14.50
CA ASP A 183 -8.64 5.61 15.47
C ASP A 183 -9.52 4.51 14.83
N ILE A 184 -9.86 4.65 13.55
CA ILE A 184 -10.62 3.65 12.78
C ILE A 184 -9.75 2.48 12.31
N LEU A 185 -8.43 2.69 12.24
CA LEU A 185 -7.44 1.68 11.84
C LEU A 185 -6.92 0.95 13.07
N ILE A 186 -7.05 -0.37 13.08
CA ILE A 186 -6.61 -1.22 14.18
C ILE A 186 -5.19 -1.73 14.01
N ALA A 187 -4.74 -1.89 12.76
CA ALA A 187 -3.40 -2.34 12.41
C ALA A 187 -3.02 -1.87 11.00
N ILE A 188 -1.72 -1.81 10.74
CA ILE A 188 -1.12 -1.51 9.43
C ILE A 188 -0.12 -2.63 9.14
N SER A 189 -0.09 -3.14 7.92
CA SER A 189 0.88 -4.14 7.50
C SER A 189 2.31 -3.61 7.63
N ASN A 190 3.22 -4.50 8.03
CA ASN A 190 4.64 -4.22 8.08
C ASN A 190 5.45 -5.06 7.07
N GLN A 191 4.79 -5.65 6.08
CA GLN A 191 5.43 -6.56 5.12
C GLN A 191 5.87 -5.87 3.84
N GLU A 192 5.04 -4.96 3.32
CA GLU A 192 5.23 -4.35 2.02
C GLU A 192 4.51 -3.02 1.89
N PHE A 193 4.89 -2.20 0.92
CA PHE A 193 4.19 -0.97 0.55
C PHE A 193 4.48 -0.57 -0.90
N TRP A 194 3.68 0.37 -1.41
CA TRP A 194 3.85 0.99 -2.71
C TRP A 194 4.07 2.49 -2.55
N ASP A 195 4.88 3.05 -3.42
CA ASP A 195 4.93 4.50 -3.68
C ASP A 195 4.15 4.79 -4.97
N LEU A 196 3.38 5.89 -4.98
CA LEU A 196 2.61 6.36 -6.12
C LEU A 196 2.61 7.90 -6.15
N ASP A 197 3.35 8.45 -7.11
CA ASP A 197 3.44 9.89 -7.40
C ASP A 197 2.44 10.22 -8.52
N THR A 198 1.32 10.86 -8.17
CA THR A 198 0.41 11.52 -9.11
C THR A 198 -0.54 12.51 -8.42
N LYS A 199 -0.72 13.66 -9.07
CA LYS A 199 -1.66 14.72 -8.67
C LYS A 199 -3.11 14.42 -9.02
N THR A 200 -3.34 13.45 -9.89
CA THR A 200 -4.68 13.18 -10.40
C THR A 200 -5.45 12.32 -9.38
N PRO A 201 -6.63 12.77 -8.92
CA PRO A 201 -7.49 11.93 -8.09
C PRO A 201 -7.74 10.58 -8.75
N SER A 202 -7.50 9.51 -8.00
CA SER A 202 -7.43 8.15 -8.52
C SER A 202 -7.87 7.12 -7.50
N LYS A 203 -8.29 5.95 -7.99
CA LYS A 203 -8.32 4.72 -7.24
C LYS A 203 -7.08 3.89 -7.54
N VAL A 204 -6.67 3.10 -6.55
CA VAL A 204 -5.68 2.04 -6.74
C VAL A 204 -6.32 0.68 -6.49
N THR A 205 -5.84 -0.35 -7.18
CA THR A 205 -6.09 -1.75 -6.80
C THR A 205 -4.75 -2.42 -6.53
N LEU A 206 -4.65 -3.04 -5.36
CA LEU A 206 -3.45 -3.72 -4.87
C LEU A 206 -3.75 -5.20 -4.71
N GLY A 207 -2.86 -6.05 -5.21
CA GLY A 207 -2.93 -7.50 -5.00
C GLY A 207 -2.10 -7.95 -3.80
N TRP A 208 -2.51 -9.03 -3.16
CA TRP A 208 -1.77 -9.69 -2.09
C TRP A 208 -1.64 -11.20 -2.34
N ASP A 209 -0.75 -11.84 -1.59
CA ASP A 209 -0.70 -13.30 -1.47
C ASP A 209 -0.37 -13.72 -0.02
N THR A 210 -0.11 -15.02 0.18
CA THR A 210 0.27 -15.58 1.49
C THR A 210 1.45 -14.88 2.17
N GLU A 211 2.37 -14.29 1.41
CA GLU A 211 3.56 -13.61 1.96
C GLU A 211 3.25 -12.18 2.41
N SER A 212 2.11 -11.62 1.99
CA SER A 212 1.57 -10.37 2.55
C SER A 212 1.12 -10.54 4.02
N ASN A 213 1.01 -11.79 4.50
CA ASN A 213 0.79 -12.18 5.89
C ASN A 213 -0.41 -11.46 6.55
N LEU A 214 -1.52 -11.34 5.81
CA LEU A 214 -2.71 -10.64 6.26
C LEU A 214 -3.30 -11.22 7.56
N THR A 215 -3.18 -12.53 7.78
CA THR A 215 -3.65 -13.23 8.99
C THR A 215 -2.94 -12.80 10.28
N SER A 216 -1.79 -12.13 10.16
CA SER A 216 -1.05 -11.64 11.34
C SER A 216 -1.71 -10.43 12.01
N PHE A 217 -2.58 -9.71 11.28
CA PHE A 217 -3.20 -8.47 11.78
C PHE A 217 -4.69 -8.33 11.46
N LEU A 218 -5.28 -9.27 10.71
CA LEU A 218 -6.71 -9.29 10.39
C LEU A 218 -7.39 -10.55 10.91
N ASP A 219 -8.54 -10.36 11.55
CA ASP A 219 -9.43 -11.46 11.97
C ASP A 219 -10.41 -11.90 10.88
N ALA A 220 -10.70 -11.02 9.91
CA ALA A 220 -11.64 -11.26 8.81
C ALA A 220 -11.21 -10.44 7.59
N ILE A 221 -11.31 -11.01 6.39
CA ILE A 221 -10.80 -10.40 5.15
C ILE A 221 -11.58 -9.12 4.80
N GLU A 222 -12.85 -9.02 5.20
CA GLU A 222 -13.72 -7.85 5.01
C GLU A 222 -13.25 -6.61 5.78
N ASN A 223 -12.35 -6.79 6.75
CA ASN A 223 -11.71 -5.71 7.50
C ASN A 223 -10.49 -5.12 6.77
N LEU A 224 -10.02 -5.75 5.70
CA LEU A 224 -8.90 -5.25 4.92
C LEU A 224 -9.24 -3.88 4.34
N ARG A 225 -8.25 -2.98 4.38
CA ARG A 225 -8.29 -1.63 3.81
C ARG A 225 -7.03 -1.36 3.03
N VAL A 226 -7.16 -0.54 1.99
CA VAL A 226 -6.03 0.23 1.51
C VAL A 226 -5.82 1.37 2.50
N VAL A 227 -4.58 1.59 2.93
CA VAL A 227 -4.22 2.67 3.85
C VAL A 227 -3.06 3.47 3.28
N GLY A 228 -3.01 4.77 3.59
CA GLY A 228 -1.98 5.68 3.10
C GLY A 228 -1.33 6.47 4.22
N TRP A 229 -0.01 6.65 4.14
CA TRP A 229 0.73 7.54 5.04
C TRP A 229 0.63 8.98 4.56
N HIS A 230 -0.17 9.80 5.24
CA HIS A 230 -0.36 11.18 4.83
C HIS A 230 0.90 12.00 5.07
N THR A 231 1.46 12.57 4.01
CA THR A 231 2.80 13.20 4.00
C THR A 231 2.94 14.33 5.02
N GLU A 232 1.97 15.25 5.06
CA GLU A 232 2.05 16.41 5.97
C GLU A 232 1.71 16.09 7.43
N ARG A 233 0.81 15.13 7.65
CA ARG A 233 0.26 14.82 8.98
C ARG A 233 0.99 13.70 9.69
N ASN A 234 1.84 12.95 8.97
CA ASN A 234 2.61 11.84 9.49
C ASN A 234 1.72 10.81 10.23
N ILE A 235 0.62 10.44 9.58
CA ILE A 235 -0.39 9.53 10.13
C ILE A 235 -0.96 8.65 9.02
N TRP A 236 -1.18 7.37 9.33
CA TRP A 236 -1.89 6.43 8.48
C TRP A 236 -3.39 6.69 8.47
N GLU A 237 -3.97 6.73 7.27
CA GLU A 237 -5.39 6.94 7.05
C GLU A 237 -6.02 5.83 6.23
N ASP A 238 -7.31 5.60 6.48
CA ASP A 238 -8.11 4.65 5.72
C ASP A 238 -8.40 5.24 4.33
N LEU A 239 -7.88 4.60 3.30
CA LEU A 239 -8.16 4.90 1.89
C LEU A 239 -9.27 4.01 1.34
N GLY A 240 -9.93 3.23 2.18
CA GLY A 240 -11.15 2.52 1.87
C GLY A 240 -10.96 1.12 1.30
N ASN A 241 -12.10 0.55 0.94
CA ASN A 241 -12.27 -0.77 0.35
C ASN A 241 -13.56 -0.74 -0.51
N THR A 242 -13.45 -0.28 -1.76
CA THR A 242 -14.58 -0.21 -2.70
C THR A 242 -14.76 -1.46 -3.55
N GLY A 243 -13.78 -2.36 -3.50
CA GLY A 243 -13.80 -3.67 -4.14
C GLY A 243 -12.84 -4.59 -3.41
N LEU A 244 -13.29 -5.81 -3.13
CA LEU A 244 -12.52 -6.85 -2.47
C LEU A 244 -12.86 -8.18 -3.16
N ASP A 245 -11.84 -8.88 -3.63
CA ASP A 245 -11.95 -10.23 -4.19
C ASP A 245 -10.82 -11.11 -3.67
N GLY A 246 -11.09 -12.39 -3.46
CA GLY A 246 -10.14 -13.36 -2.91
C GLY A 246 -10.33 -13.67 -1.42
N ASP A 247 -9.29 -14.26 -0.82
CA ASP A 247 -9.25 -14.71 0.57
C ASP A 247 -7.91 -14.35 1.24
N PHE A 248 -7.53 -15.04 2.32
CA PHE A 248 -6.26 -14.75 3.02
C PHE A 248 -5.02 -15.22 2.26
N ASP A 249 -5.16 -16.11 1.28
CA ASP A 249 -4.04 -16.69 0.55
C ASP A 249 -3.71 -15.91 -0.72
N GLU A 250 -4.72 -15.33 -1.39
CA GLU A 250 -4.56 -14.45 -2.56
C GLU A 250 -5.79 -13.59 -2.82
N GLY A 251 -5.59 -12.42 -3.42
CA GLY A 251 -6.70 -11.56 -3.84
C GLY A 251 -6.29 -10.13 -4.20
N GLU A 252 -7.30 -9.28 -4.39
CA GLU A 252 -7.12 -7.85 -4.68
C GLU A 252 -8.12 -6.95 -3.94
N ILE A 253 -7.67 -5.73 -3.60
CA ILE A 253 -8.47 -4.71 -2.93
C ILE A 253 -8.35 -3.37 -3.65
N THR A 254 -9.48 -2.69 -3.83
CA THR A 254 -9.58 -1.37 -4.47
C THR A 254 -9.87 -0.29 -3.44
N SER A 255 -9.12 0.81 -3.47
CA SER A 255 -9.35 1.99 -2.62
C SER A 255 -10.60 2.80 -3.00
N ASP A 256 -10.98 3.74 -2.16
CA ASP A 256 -11.73 4.94 -2.53
C ASP A 256 -10.91 5.85 -3.46
N VAL A 257 -11.55 6.89 -4.01
CA VAL A 257 -10.82 7.93 -4.75
C VAL A 257 -10.08 8.81 -3.74
N PHE A 258 -8.78 8.99 -3.95
CA PHE A 258 -7.93 9.89 -3.18
C PHE A 258 -6.94 10.60 -4.13
N THR A 259 -6.21 11.59 -3.63
CA THR A 259 -5.11 12.23 -4.35
C THR A 259 -3.79 11.57 -3.91
N PRO A 260 -3.11 10.78 -4.76
CA PRO A 260 -1.91 10.06 -4.35
C PRO A 260 -0.78 10.95 -3.81
N ASP A 261 -0.55 12.14 -4.39
CA ASP A 261 0.46 13.10 -3.91
C ASP A 261 0.30 13.55 -2.44
N ASP A 262 -0.89 13.39 -1.84
CA ASP A 262 -1.09 13.69 -0.42
C ASP A 262 -0.45 12.63 0.51
N TYR A 263 -0.07 11.47 -0.05
CA TYR A 263 0.43 10.30 0.67
C TYR A 263 1.80 9.88 0.16
N THR A 264 2.73 9.58 1.06
CA THR A 264 4.09 9.16 0.66
C THR A 264 4.13 7.69 0.24
N VAL A 265 3.38 6.85 0.94
CA VAL A 265 3.30 5.41 0.66
C VAL A 265 1.89 4.90 0.97
N ILE A 266 1.53 3.80 0.33
CA ILE A 266 0.28 3.08 0.57
C ILE A 266 0.57 1.60 0.84
N THR A 267 -0.26 0.97 1.67
CA THR A 267 -0.14 -0.45 2.01
C THR A 267 -1.51 -1.01 2.44
N PHE A 268 -1.51 -2.20 3.02
CA PHE A 268 -2.65 -2.83 3.65
C PHE A 268 -2.80 -2.43 5.11
N GLY A 269 -4.04 -2.24 5.54
CA GLY A 269 -4.39 -2.06 6.93
C GLY A 269 -5.66 -2.81 7.30
N GLY A 270 -5.93 -2.85 8.59
CA GLY A 270 -7.18 -3.36 9.14
C GLY A 270 -8.01 -2.24 9.73
N SER A 271 -9.31 -2.26 9.46
CA SER A 271 -10.28 -1.38 10.10
C SER A 271 -11.37 -2.19 10.78
N LEU A 272 -11.92 -1.64 11.88
CA LEU A 272 -13.17 -2.16 12.44
C LEU A 272 -14.31 -1.90 11.44
N SER A 273 -14.85 -2.98 10.87
CA SER A 273 -16.08 -2.93 10.09
C SER A 273 -17.28 -3.21 11.01
N MET A 274 -18.49 -2.82 10.59
CA MET A 274 -19.72 -3.17 11.31
C MET A 274 -19.87 -4.68 11.59
N GLN A 275 -19.25 -5.52 10.75
CA GLN A 275 -19.26 -6.99 10.91
C GLN A 275 -18.24 -7.51 11.92
N SER A 276 -17.19 -6.75 12.24
CA SER A 276 -16.12 -7.14 13.17
C SER A 276 -16.15 -6.42 14.51
N VAL A 277 -17.23 -5.71 14.80
CA VAL A 277 -17.48 -5.15 16.13
C VAL A 277 -17.67 -6.30 17.14
N ASP A 278 -16.58 -6.70 17.80
CA ASP A 278 -16.62 -7.62 18.93
C ASP A 278 -17.10 -6.88 20.18
N LEU A 279 -18.39 -7.03 20.45
CA LEU A 279 -19.02 -6.65 21.70
C LEU A 279 -19.31 -7.95 22.44
N GLY A 280 -18.35 -8.33 23.27
CA GLY A 280 -18.41 -9.57 24.03
C GLY A 280 -18.88 -9.35 25.46
N ASN A 281 -18.34 -10.19 26.33
CA ASN A 281 -18.50 -10.07 27.78
C ASN A 281 -17.16 -9.75 28.41
N TYR A 282 -17.17 -8.89 29.42
CA TYR A 282 -15.95 -8.25 29.92
C TYR A 282 -15.71 -8.53 31.39
N LEU A 283 -14.44 -8.50 31.78
CA LEU A 283 -13.98 -8.48 33.17
C LEU A 283 -13.49 -7.06 33.50
N LEU A 284 -13.94 -6.52 34.63
CA LEU A 284 -13.52 -5.21 35.15
C LEU A 284 -12.91 -5.41 36.55
N THR A 285 -11.65 -5.07 36.72
CA THR A 285 -10.87 -5.20 37.96
C THR A 285 -10.24 -3.86 38.32
N PRO A 286 -11.04 -2.87 38.80
CA PRO A 286 -10.56 -1.51 39.04
C PRO A 286 -9.71 -1.44 40.33
N ASN A 287 -8.47 -1.92 40.23
CA ASN A 287 -7.49 -2.01 41.31
C ASN A 287 -6.30 -1.05 41.12
N GLY A 288 -6.22 -0.36 39.98
CA GLY A 288 -5.19 0.61 39.66
C GLY A 288 -3.87 0.00 39.18
N ASP A 289 -3.87 -1.27 38.75
CA ASP A 289 -2.68 -1.93 38.19
C ASP A 289 -2.50 -1.70 36.68
N GLY A 290 -3.43 -0.99 36.04
CA GLY A 290 -3.45 -0.68 34.61
C GLY A 290 -4.14 -1.72 33.74
N ASN A 291 -4.51 -2.90 34.29
CA ASN A 291 -5.16 -3.98 33.55
C ASN A 291 -6.65 -4.06 33.88
N ALA A 292 -7.49 -3.91 32.86
CA ALA A 292 -8.94 -3.98 33.00
C ALA A 292 -9.50 -3.07 34.11
N ASP A 293 -8.87 -1.92 34.34
CA ASP A 293 -9.34 -0.89 35.27
C ASP A 293 -10.58 -0.15 34.74
N PHE A 294 -10.70 -0.09 33.40
CA PHE A 294 -11.80 0.55 32.69
C PHE A 294 -12.52 -0.44 31.79
N PHE A 295 -13.82 -0.22 31.60
CA PHE A 295 -14.60 -0.95 30.63
C PHE A 295 -14.37 -0.39 29.21
N VAL A 296 -13.38 -0.95 28.51
CA VAL A 296 -12.98 -0.47 27.18
C VAL A 296 -13.75 -1.19 26.07
N LEU A 297 -14.50 -0.42 25.30
CA LEU A 297 -15.17 -0.87 24.08
C LEU A 297 -14.48 -0.22 22.87
N LYS A 298 -13.78 -0.99 22.03
CA LYS A 298 -13.12 -0.45 20.83
C LYS A 298 -14.13 0.20 19.87
N ALA A 299 -15.34 -0.37 19.77
CA ALA A 299 -16.38 0.08 18.86
C ALA A 299 -16.87 1.52 19.08
N VAL A 300 -16.57 2.15 20.23
CA VAL A 300 -16.94 3.55 20.46
C VAL A 300 -16.11 4.53 19.62
N SER A 301 -14.93 4.13 19.11
CA SER A 301 -14.13 4.99 18.23
C SER A 301 -14.82 5.23 16.89
N ILE A 302 -15.48 4.21 16.35
CA ILE A 302 -16.25 4.27 15.10
C ILE A 302 -17.71 4.73 15.31
N SER A 303 -18.13 4.96 16.56
CA SER A 303 -19.39 5.63 16.85
C SER A 303 -19.27 6.60 18.03
N PRO A 304 -18.75 7.82 17.80
CA PRO A 304 -18.69 8.88 18.80
C PRO A 304 -20.06 9.25 19.39
N ASN A 305 -21.13 9.13 18.61
CA ASN A 305 -22.51 9.26 19.07
C ASN A 305 -23.03 7.91 19.54
N ASN A 306 -22.63 7.54 20.76
CA ASN A 306 -23.08 6.31 21.39
C ASN A 306 -23.79 6.55 22.72
N LYS A 307 -24.48 5.52 23.22
CA LYS A 307 -25.04 5.51 24.58
C LYS A 307 -24.75 4.19 25.27
N LEU A 308 -23.96 4.24 26.34
CA LEU A 308 -23.76 3.12 27.25
C LEU A 308 -24.77 3.19 28.41
N THR A 309 -25.36 2.06 28.75
CA THR A 309 -26.15 1.89 29.98
C THR A 309 -25.79 0.57 30.64
N ILE A 310 -25.49 0.60 31.93
CA ILE A 310 -25.15 -0.58 32.73
C ILE A 310 -26.24 -0.79 33.78
N PHE A 311 -26.67 -2.03 33.93
CA PHE A 311 -27.73 -2.49 34.80
C PHE A 311 -27.18 -3.49 35.81
N ASN A 312 -27.72 -3.46 37.02
CA ASN A 312 -27.50 -4.53 37.98
C ASN A 312 -28.30 -5.79 37.61
N ARG A 313 -28.11 -6.86 38.41
CA ARG A 313 -28.84 -8.14 38.27
C ARG A 313 -30.37 -8.05 38.35
N TRP A 314 -30.93 -6.93 38.82
CA TRP A 314 -32.37 -6.70 38.91
C TRP A 314 -32.90 -5.83 37.76
N GLY A 315 -32.09 -5.56 36.74
CA GLY A 315 -32.48 -4.76 35.57
C GLY A 315 -32.60 -3.26 35.87
N ARG A 316 -32.07 -2.77 37.01
CA ARG A 316 -32.05 -1.34 37.30
C ARG A 316 -30.74 -0.73 36.83
N ALA A 317 -30.82 0.39 36.13
CA ALA A 317 -29.65 1.15 35.70
C ALA A 317 -28.81 1.55 36.93
N VAL A 318 -27.50 1.44 36.79
CA VAL A 318 -26.49 1.85 37.77
C VAL A 318 -25.47 2.81 37.18
N TYR A 319 -25.34 2.82 35.85
CA TYR A 319 -24.51 3.77 35.13
C TYR A 319 -25.11 4.10 33.76
N GLU A 320 -25.03 5.36 33.35
CA GLU A 320 -25.40 5.84 32.02
C GLU A 320 -24.38 6.85 31.51
N ALA A 321 -23.99 6.73 30.24
CA ALA A 321 -23.15 7.70 29.57
C ALA A 321 -23.59 7.88 28.12
N THR A 322 -23.75 9.13 27.70
CA THR A 322 -23.85 9.51 26.29
C THR A 322 -22.46 9.89 25.79
N ASN A 323 -22.14 9.54 24.55
CA ASN A 323 -20.80 9.69 23.97
C ASN A 323 -19.75 9.03 24.86
N TYR A 324 -20.01 7.78 25.25
CA TYR A 324 -19.13 7.03 26.12
C TYR A 324 -17.76 6.87 25.47
N ASN A 325 -16.72 7.16 26.26
CA ASN A 325 -15.34 7.27 25.83
C ASN A 325 -14.42 6.40 26.71
N ASN A 326 -14.88 5.19 27.06
CA ASN A 326 -14.10 4.20 27.82
C ASN A 326 -13.67 4.66 29.22
N THR A 327 -14.53 5.44 29.90
CA THR A 327 -14.24 6.04 31.22
C THR A 327 -14.89 5.33 32.41
N PHE A 328 -15.57 4.21 32.20
CA PHE A 328 -16.27 3.51 33.29
C PHE A 328 -15.31 2.64 34.09
N GLU A 329 -15.12 2.98 35.36
CA GLU A 329 -14.23 2.33 36.33
C GLU A 329 -14.98 1.58 37.45
N GLY A 330 -16.26 1.24 37.24
CA GLY A 330 -17.04 0.51 38.24
C GLY A 330 -17.75 1.37 39.28
N THR A 331 -17.87 2.68 39.06
CA THR A 331 -18.57 3.64 39.94
C THR A 331 -19.94 4.02 39.38
N ALA A 332 -20.98 3.97 40.22
CA ALA A 332 -22.35 4.34 39.83
C ALA A 332 -22.49 5.86 39.62
N ASN A 333 -23.25 6.28 38.60
CA ASN A 333 -23.55 7.69 38.33
C ASN A 333 -25.06 8.02 38.25
N VAL A 334 -25.94 7.04 38.44
CA VAL A 334 -27.40 7.24 38.47
C VAL A 334 -27.96 7.15 39.89
N ASN A 335 -28.98 7.95 40.18
CA ASN A 335 -29.64 7.98 41.50
C ASN A 335 -30.63 6.82 41.68
N GLY A 336 -30.62 6.18 42.85
CA GLY A 336 -31.74 5.39 43.36
C GLY A 336 -31.41 3.97 43.85
N VAL A 337 -30.50 3.26 43.19
CA VAL A 337 -30.07 1.91 43.61
C VAL A 337 -28.78 1.97 44.43
N TYR A 338 -27.87 2.81 43.98
CA TYR A 338 -26.64 3.18 44.66
C TYR A 338 -26.63 4.71 44.76
N ASN A 339 -25.96 5.26 45.78
CA ASN A 339 -25.69 6.70 45.78
C ASN A 339 -24.76 7.01 44.60
N THR A 340 -25.00 8.13 43.93
CA THR A 340 -24.06 8.69 42.96
C THR A 340 -22.65 8.73 43.56
N ALA A 341 -21.64 8.32 42.78
CA ALA A 341 -20.23 8.22 43.17
C ALA A 341 -19.90 7.07 44.15
N LYS A 342 -20.77 6.06 44.30
CA LYS A 342 -20.44 4.83 45.06
C LYS A 342 -19.89 3.75 44.13
N LYS A 343 -18.79 3.11 44.55
CA LYS A 343 -18.28 1.87 43.92
C LYS A 343 -19.34 0.78 43.96
N LEU A 344 -19.50 0.10 42.83
CA LEU A 344 -20.44 -1.00 42.68
C LEU A 344 -19.92 -2.27 43.38
N PRO A 345 -20.74 -3.04 44.11
CA PRO A 345 -20.29 -4.30 44.67
C PRO A 345 -19.83 -5.28 43.58
N ALA A 346 -18.92 -6.18 43.93
CA ALA A 346 -18.52 -7.27 43.05
C ALA A 346 -19.72 -8.10 42.58
N GLY A 347 -19.72 -8.47 41.30
CA GLY A 347 -20.77 -9.28 40.69
C GLY A 347 -20.98 -9.04 39.20
N VAL A 348 -21.98 -9.72 38.66
CA VAL A 348 -22.39 -9.59 37.25
C VAL A 348 -23.34 -8.41 37.08
N TYR A 349 -23.02 -7.58 36.09
CA TYR A 349 -23.82 -6.47 35.59
C TYR A 349 -24.10 -6.70 34.11
N PHE A 350 -25.21 -6.21 33.62
CA PHE A 350 -25.57 -6.26 32.20
C PHE A 350 -25.35 -4.88 31.60
N TYR A 351 -24.94 -4.80 30.34
CA TYR A 351 -24.82 -3.52 29.66
C TYR A 351 -25.55 -3.55 28.33
N THR A 352 -26.02 -2.38 27.91
CA THR A 352 -26.46 -2.10 26.55
C THR A 352 -25.61 -0.98 25.99
N ILE A 353 -25.12 -1.13 24.77
CA ILE A 353 -24.43 -0.09 24.03
C ILE A 353 -25.18 0.17 22.72
N ASP A 354 -25.55 1.42 22.51
CA ASP A 354 -26.20 1.92 21.29
C ASP A 354 -25.19 2.74 20.51
N LEU A 355 -24.62 2.19 19.43
CA LEU A 355 -23.62 2.79 18.55
C LEU A 355 -24.34 3.39 17.34
N LYS A 356 -24.82 4.63 17.48
CA LYS A 356 -25.80 5.20 16.55
C LYS A 356 -25.23 5.52 15.18
N ASP A 357 -23.95 5.84 15.09
CA ASP A 357 -23.29 6.20 13.82
C ASP A 357 -23.20 5.00 12.88
N ILE A 358 -23.15 3.80 13.44
CA ILE A 358 -23.16 2.53 12.70
C ILE A 358 -24.47 1.75 12.88
N GLY A 359 -25.50 2.33 13.51
CA GLY A 359 -26.80 1.68 13.69
C GLY A 359 -26.76 0.33 14.42
N LEU A 360 -25.77 0.09 15.28
CA LEU A 360 -25.59 -1.16 16.00
C LEU A 360 -26.05 -1.01 17.46
N ASN A 361 -26.92 -1.91 17.91
CA ASN A 361 -27.29 -2.03 19.31
C ASN A 361 -26.88 -3.40 19.83
N HIS A 362 -26.22 -3.44 20.98
CA HIS A 362 -25.72 -4.68 21.57
C HIS A 362 -26.02 -4.75 23.06
N GLN A 363 -26.20 -5.97 23.55
CA GLN A 363 -26.33 -6.30 24.96
C GLN A 363 -25.37 -7.41 25.36
N GLY A 364 -24.60 -7.17 26.42
CA GLY A 364 -23.70 -8.16 27.00
C GLY A 364 -23.66 -8.07 28.53
N PHE A 365 -22.68 -8.73 29.15
CA PHE A 365 -22.43 -8.63 30.57
C PHE A 365 -20.99 -8.23 30.90
N ILE A 366 -20.83 -7.62 32.08
CA ILE A 366 -19.54 -7.29 32.68
C ILE A 366 -19.52 -7.92 34.06
N TYR A 367 -18.49 -8.70 34.36
CA TYR A 367 -18.20 -9.11 35.72
C TYR A 367 -17.29 -8.06 36.35
N ILE A 368 -17.77 -7.40 37.40
CA ILE A 368 -16.99 -6.42 38.15
C ILE A 368 -16.42 -7.11 39.38
N ASN A 369 -15.10 -7.05 39.54
CA ASN A 369 -14.40 -7.54 40.72
C ASN A 369 -13.68 -6.39 41.41
N GLN A 370 -14.32 -5.84 42.45
CA GLN A 370 -13.75 -4.79 43.28
C GLN A 370 -14.07 -5.06 44.75
N GLU A 371 -13.03 -4.99 45.59
CA GLU A 371 -13.11 -5.20 47.04
C GLU A 371 -13.48 -3.91 47.81
#